data_AF-A0A1F5P3W4-F1
#
_entry.id   AF-A0A1F5P3W4-F1
#
_cell.length_a   1.000
_cell.length_b   1.000
_cell.length_c   1.000
_cell.angle_alpha   90.00
_cell.angle_beta   90.00
_cell.angle_gamma   90.00
#
_symmetry.space_group_name_H-M   'P 1'
#
loop_
_entity.id
_entity.type
_entity.pdbx_description
1 polymer ?
#
loop_
_entity_poly.entity_id
_entity_poly.type
_entity_poly.pdbx_seq_one_letter_code
_entity_poly.pdbx_strand_id
1 'polypeptide(L)'
;MLNKKGFIALPILIGVLVVLGIIGAAGFAIYRNNSATTTNNIAPAPADISPSPNKSPILGETSVSFTKTDSKILFKTEINLSLPIIYYGFPDPDKSKRDQRRNIVTVYNEDDGFDPVGIPNIDPGKYQWTALVSNSLQNPKVYPDASVSDSLFSYQVSPTKDNILFVMDWNRSYTEWGPNFGTPHLLPDSGYKIYLYSLTDPNKGLQIIPPMIFGNYAIPKIEAFDDSGRYAVIDLFRCWGCGEHVPYRMLLDTKTLQSKNIGEVIEFKWRDNGAYEYKEVVAGSENCPEDGQCIEDPNKSPLKTGQF
;
A
#
# COMPACT_ATOMS: atom_id res chain seq x y z
N MET A 1 20.24 -18.51 -67.10
CA MET A 1 20.69 -19.57 -66.17
C MET A 1 20.51 -19.05 -64.74
N LEU A 2 19.41 -19.41 -64.07
CA LEU A 2 19.18 -19.05 -62.66
C LEU A 2 19.88 -20.07 -61.75
N ASN A 3 20.63 -19.53 -60.79
CA ASN A 3 21.54 -20.26 -59.91
C ASN A 3 20.75 -21.05 -58.86
N LYS A 4 20.62 -22.37 -59.05
CA LYS A 4 19.83 -23.32 -58.23
C LYS A 4 20.37 -23.60 -56.81
N LYS A 5 21.26 -22.76 -56.26
CA LYS A 5 21.92 -23.02 -54.96
C LYS A 5 21.23 -22.41 -53.73
N GLY A 6 20.08 -21.75 -53.88
CA GLY A 6 19.40 -21.03 -52.79
C GLY A 6 18.36 -21.81 -51.96
N PHE A 7 17.97 -23.02 -52.36
CA PHE A 7 16.76 -23.66 -51.79
C PHE A 7 16.98 -24.57 -50.57
N ILE A 8 18.23 -24.88 -50.20
CA ILE A 8 18.50 -25.81 -49.09
C ILE A 8 18.62 -25.08 -47.73
N ALA A 9 18.88 -23.77 -47.72
CA ALA A 9 19.10 -23.02 -46.49
C ALA A 9 17.82 -22.69 -45.69
N LEU A 10 16.68 -22.56 -46.38
CA LEU A 10 15.41 -22.16 -45.75
C LEU A 10 14.83 -23.19 -44.76
N PRO A 11 14.75 -24.51 -45.07
CA PRO A 11 14.21 -25.48 -44.11
C PRO A 11 15.10 -25.66 -42.88
N ILE A 12 16.42 -25.47 -43.01
CA ILE A 12 17.36 -25.55 -41.88
C ILE A 12 17.14 -24.37 -40.93
N LEU A 13 16.95 -23.16 -41.46
CA LEU A 13 16.69 -21.97 -40.66
C LEU A 13 15.36 -22.09 -39.88
N ILE A 14 14.32 -22.61 -40.53
CA ILE A 14 13.02 -22.87 -39.88
C ILE A 14 13.16 -23.91 -38.77
N GLY A 15 13.91 -25.00 -39.01
CA GLY A 15 14.18 -26.02 -37.99
C GLY A 15 14.87 -25.46 -36.74
N VAL A 16 15.88 -24.60 -36.92
CA VAL A 16 16.60 -23.96 -35.80
C VAL A 16 15.68 -23.03 -35.00
N LEU A 17 14.83 -22.24 -35.67
CA LEU A 17 13.89 -21.35 -34.98
C LEU A 17 12.84 -22.10 -34.17
N VAL A 18 12.35 -23.24 -34.67
CA VAL A 18 11.40 -24.09 -33.93
C VAL A 18 12.05 -24.69 -32.68
N VAL A 19 13.29 -25.19 -32.78
CA VAL A 19 14.01 -25.75 -31.62
C VAL A 19 14.28 -24.68 -30.56
N LEU A 20 14.70 -23.47 -30.97
CA LEU A 20 14.91 -22.36 -30.04
C LEU A 20 13.61 -21.90 -29.36
N GLY A 21 12.48 -21.91 -30.07
CA GLY A 21 11.16 -21.61 -29.51
C GLY A 21 10.73 -22.62 -28.43
N ILE A 22 10.97 -23.92 -28.65
CA ILE A 22 10.63 -24.98 -27.69
C ILE A 22 11.51 -24.87 -26.42
N ILE A 23 12.81 -24.63 -26.58
CA ILE A 23 13.73 -24.46 -25.44
C ILE A 23 13.36 -23.20 -24.62
N GLY A 24 13.02 -22.10 -25.30
CA GLY A 24 12.56 -20.88 -24.63
C GLY A 24 11.25 -21.07 -23.86
N ALA A 25 10.27 -21.75 -24.44
CA ALA A 25 8.99 -22.04 -23.79
C ALA A 25 9.15 -22.96 -22.56
N ALA A 26 10.00 -23.99 -22.65
CA ALA A 26 10.29 -24.89 -21.54
C ALA A 26 11.02 -24.15 -20.38
N GLY A 27 11.99 -23.28 -20.71
CA GLY A 27 12.68 -22.45 -19.72
C GLY A 27 11.74 -21.49 -19.00
N PHE A 28 10.82 -20.85 -19.73
CA PHE A 28 9.83 -19.94 -19.14
C PHE A 28 8.84 -20.65 -18.22
N ALA A 29 8.40 -21.87 -18.57
CA ALA A 29 7.53 -22.68 -17.72
C ALA A 29 8.20 -23.10 -16.40
N ILE A 30 9.49 -23.49 -16.45
CA ILE A 30 10.27 -23.84 -15.26
C ILE A 30 10.52 -22.61 -14.37
N TYR A 31 10.84 -21.46 -14.96
CA TYR A 31 11.03 -20.20 -14.22
C TYR A 31 9.75 -19.75 -13.49
N ARG A 32 8.59 -19.89 -14.16
CA ARG A 32 7.29 -19.54 -13.55
C ARG A 32 6.91 -20.49 -12.40
N ASN A 33 7.25 -21.77 -12.49
CA ASN A 33 6.97 -22.74 -11.43
C ASN A 33 7.88 -22.55 -10.20
N ASN A 34 9.11 -22.07 -10.38
CA ASN A 34 10.03 -21.80 -9.27
C ASN A 34 9.80 -20.42 -8.61
N SER A 35 9.02 -19.54 -9.22
CA SER A 35 8.70 -18.21 -8.69
C SER A 35 7.36 -18.16 -7.93
N ALA A 36 6.63 -19.27 -7.87
CA ALA A 36 5.41 -19.40 -7.10
C ALA A 36 5.54 -20.61 -6.17
N THR A 37 5.94 -20.36 -4.92
CA THR A 37 5.40 -20.97 -3.67
C THR A 37 6.41 -20.70 -2.55
N THR A 38 6.32 -19.51 -1.95
CA THR A 38 6.61 -19.36 -0.52
C THR A 38 5.34 -18.88 0.14
N THR A 39 4.32 -19.75 0.15
CA THR A 39 3.19 -19.61 1.05
C THR A 39 3.70 -19.92 2.46
N ASN A 40 4.04 -18.86 3.20
CA ASN A 40 4.11 -18.95 4.64
C ASN A 40 2.68 -19.19 5.15
N ASN A 41 2.30 -20.46 5.30
CA ASN A 41 1.20 -20.85 6.16
C ASN A 41 1.58 -20.43 7.58
N ILE A 42 1.08 -19.27 8.01
CA ILE A 42 1.10 -18.90 9.43
C ILE A 42 0.06 -19.80 10.10
N ALA A 43 0.54 -20.90 10.68
CA ALA A 43 -0.20 -21.68 11.66
C ALA A 43 -0.67 -20.77 12.82
N PRO A 44 -1.75 -21.11 13.54
CA PRO A 44 -2.14 -20.39 14.74
C PRO A 44 -0.93 -20.30 15.67
N ALA A 45 -0.68 -19.09 16.19
CA ALA A 45 0.48 -18.79 17.01
C ALA A 45 0.68 -19.87 18.09
N PRO A 46 1.86 -20.50 18.19
CA PRO A 46 2.14 -21.38 19.31
C PRO A 46 2.07 -20.54 20.60
N ALA A 47 1.41 -21.07 21.63
CA ALA A 47 1.42 -20.46 22.94
C ALA A 47 2.88 -20.20 23.38
N ASP A 48 3.20 -18.93 23.62
CA ASP A 48 4.53 -18.46 24.00
C ASP A 48 4.82 -18.95 25.44
N ILE A 49 5.41 -20.13 25.56
CA ILE A 49 5.92 -20.66 26.83
C ILE A 49 7.41 -20.97 26.67
N SER A 50 8.22 -19.94 26.46
CA SER A 50 9.62 -19.98 26.90
C SER A 50 10.20 -18.55 27.04
N PRO A 51 10.64 -18.14 28.24
CA PRO A 51 11.23 -16.82 28.45
C PRO A 51 12.65 -16.82 27.86
N SER A 52 12.78 -16.38 26.61
CA SER A 52 14.10 -16.03 26.07
C SER A 52 14.57 -14.71 26.71
N PRO A 53 15.73 -14.68 27.39
CA PRO A 53 16.18 -13.55 28.21
C PRO A 53 16.70 -12.34 27.40
N ASN A 54 16.40 -12.26 26.09
CA ASN A 54 16.95 -11.24 25.20
C ASN A 54 15.92 -10.57 24.27
N LYS A 55 14.61 -10.68 24.55
CA LYS A 55 13.60 -9.89 23.83
C LYS A 55 13.77 -8.42 24.23
N SER A 56 14.08 -7.55 23.27
CA SER A 56 14.09 -6.10 23.49
C SER A 56 12.74 -5.67 24.08
N PRO A 57 12.71 -4.73 25.05
CA PRO A 57 11.45 -4.28 25.63
C PRO A 57 10.56 -3.67 24.54
N ILE A 58 9.27 -4.01 24.59
CA ILE A 58 8.25 -3.44 23.71
C ILE A 58 7.90 -2.05 24.23
N LEU A 59 8.19 -1.05 23.41
CA LEU A 59 7.92 0.36 23.70
C LEU A 59 6.48 0.73 23.37
N GLY A 60 5.77 -0.04 22.57
CA GLY A 60 4.38 0.21 22.26
C GLY A 60 3.86 -0.72 21.18
N GLU A 61 2.63 -0.51 20.78
CA GLU A 61 1.97 -1.26 19.71
C GLU A 61 0.93 -0.37 19.06
N THR A 62 0.89 -0.41 17.74
CA THR A 62 -0.21 0.15 16.96
C THR A 62 -0.96 -1.00 16.32
N SER A 63 -2.28 -0.97 16.39
CA SER A 63 -3.16 -1.96 15.81
C SER A 63 -4.26 -1.32 14.97
N VAL A 64 -4.70 -2.06 13.94
CA VAL A 64 -5.89 -1.74 13.16
C VAL A 64 -6.86 -2.91 13.23
N SER A 65 -8.12 -2.58 13.37
CA SER A 65 -9.21 -3.53 13.47
C SER A 65 -10.45 -3.00 12.75
N PHE A 66 -11.40 -3.88 12.46
CA PHE A 66 -12.69 -3.50 11.91
C PHE A 66 -13.84 -4.17 12.67
N THR A 67 -15.02 -3.60 12.56
CA THR A 67 -16.27 -4.25 12.97
C THR A 67 -17.29 -4.10 11.86
N LYS A 68 -18.15 -5.12 11.70
CA LYS A 68 -19.34 -5.02 10.86
C LYS A 68 -20.52 -4.61 11.74
N THR A 69 -21.31 -3.67 11.24
CA THR A 69 -22.62 -3.30 11.80
C THR A 69 -23.70 -3.63 10.78
N ASP A 70 -24.97 -3.46 11.13
CA ASP A 70 -26.09 -3.77 10.24
C ASP A 70 -26.06 -2.97 8.93
N SER A 71 -25.46 -1.78 8.93
CA SER A 71 -25.44 -0.89 7.76
C SER A 71 -24.06 -0.67 7.16
N LYS A 72 -22.98 -0.86 7.92
CA LYS A 72 -21.63 -0.45 7.50
C LYS A 72 -20.49 -1.17 8.19
N ILE A 73 -19.29 -1.06 7.63
CA ILE A 73 -18.04 -1.40 8.28
C ILE A 73 -17.46 -0.16 8.97
N LEU A 74 -16.95 -0.34 10.19
CA LEU A 74 -16.17 0.68 10.89
C LEU A 74 -14.74 0.20 11.06
N PHE A 75 -13.80 1.12 10.99
CA PHE A 75 -12.38 0.85 11.27
C PHE A 75 -11.99 1.47 12.60
N LYS A 76 -11.05 0.85 13.30
CA LYS A 76 -10.45 1.40 14.51
C LYS A 76 -8.93 1.28 14.42
N THR A 77 -8.24 2.40 14.62
CA THR A 77 -6.82 2.42 14.96
C THR A 77 -6.66 2.57 16.47
N GLU A 78 -5.72 1.85 17.04
CA GLU A 78 -5.39 1.94 18.45
C GLU A 78 -3.87 1.93 18.62
N ILE A 79 -3.33 3.00 19.21
CA ILE A 79 -1.90 3.19 19.47
C ILE A 79 -1.69 3.18 20.99
N ASN A 80 -0.96 2.18 21.47
CA ASN A 80 -0.62 1.97 22.87
C ASN A 80 0.88 2.16 23.07
N LEU A 81 1.28 3.14 23.88
CA LEU A 81 2.68 3.54 24.08
C LEU A 81 3.11 3.32 25.54
N SER A 82 4.27 2.71 25.72
CA SER A 82 4.95 2.43 26.99
C SER A 82 6.07 3.44 27.28
N LEU A 83 6.45 3.56 28.56
CA LEU A 83 7.53 4.44 29.04
C LEU A 83 8.93 3.98 28.54
N PRO A 84 9.94 4.88 28.47
CA PRO A 84 9.98 6.19 29.13
C PRO A 84 9.79 7.45 28.28
N ILE A 85 10.04 7.49 26.97
CA ILE A 85 9.84 8.73 26.18
C ILE A 85 9.39 8.38 24.75
N ILE A 86 8.08 8.41 24.52
CA ILE A 86 7.51 8.27 23.18
C ILE A 86 6.63 9.48 22.88
N TYR A 87 6.93 10.16 21.79
CA TYR A 87 6.18 11.32 21.32
C TYR A 87 5.20 10.90 20.23
N TYR A 88 3.97 11.39 20.34
CA TYR A 88 3.00 11.32 19.25
C TYR A 88 2.94 12.69 18.55
N GLY A 89 3.26 12.72 17.25
CA GLY A 89 3.40 13.96 16.47
C GLY A 89 4.78 14.62 16.55
N PHE A 90 4.98 15.73 15.80
CA PHE A 90 6.25 16.47 15.78
C PHE A 90 6.59 17.00 17.18
N PRO A 91 7.88 17.06 17.55
CA PRO A 91 8.29 17.51 18.88
C PRO A 91 7.90 18.98 19.10
N ASP A 92 6.88 19.22 19.93
CA ASP A 92 6.62 20.55 20.49
C ASP A 92 7.83 20.93 21.38
N PRO A 93 8.48 22.09 21.14
CA PRO A 93 9.57 22.57 21.98
C PRO A 93 9.16 22.80 23.44
N ASP A 94 7.87 23.00 23.73
CA ASP A 94 7.35 23.06 25.09
C ASP A 94 7.14 21.65 25.67
N LYS A 95 8.17 21.15 26.38
CA LYS A 95 8.16 19.83 27.02
C LYS A 95 6.98 19.62 27.98
N SER A 96 6.37 20.70 28.48
CA SER A 96 5.26 20.65 29.45
C SER A 96 3.88 20.41 28.82
N LYS A 97 3.75 20.59 27.50
CA LYS A 97 2.50 20.41 26.74
C LYS A 97 2.48 19.15 25.88
N ARG A 98 3.53 18.33 25.94
CA ARG A 98 3.60 17.07 25.20
C ARG A 98 2.45 16.19 25.65
N ASP A 99 1.46 16.05 24.77
CA ASP A 99 0.26 15.28 24.99
C ASP A 99 0.71 13.84 25.24
N GLN A 100 0.77 13.43 26.52
CA GLN A 100 1.16 12.09 26.95
C GLN A 100 0.03 11.11 26.65
N ARG A 101 -0.56 11.17 25.45
CA ARG A 101 -1.62 10.26 25.04
C ARG A 101 -1.00 8.89 24.81
N ARG A 102 -0.99 8.09 25.87
CA ARG A 102 -0.46 6.72 25.91
C ARG A 102 -1.35 5.72 25.19
N ASN A 103 -2.63 6.05 25.07
CA ASN A 103 -3.62 5.29 24.34
C ASN A 103 -4.36 6.28 23.44
N ILE A 104 -4.24 6.09 22.13
CA ILE A 104 -4.94 6.88 21.12
C ILE A 104 -5.83 5.92 20.37
N VAL A 105 -7.14 6.19 20.38
CA VAL A 105 -8.13 5.41 19.65
C VAL A 105 -8.87 6.32 18.69
N THR A 106 -8.88 5.96 17.42
CA THR A 106 -9.63 6.66 16.38
C THR A 106 -10.52 5.66 15.66
N VAL A 107 -11.79 6.00 15.47
CA VAL A 107 -12.76 5.18 14.73
C VAL A 107 -13.13 5.90 13.44
N TYR A 108 -13.23 5.18 12.32
CA TYR A 108 -13.46 5.74 10.99
C TYR A 108 -14.67 5.09 10.30
N ASN A 109 -15.30 5.80 9.36
CA ASN A 109 -16.46 5.30 8.60
C ASN A 109 -16.03 4.65 7.28
N GLU A 110 -16.73 3.64 6.75
CA GLU A 110 -16.34 3.02 5.46
C GLU A 110 -16.25 4.01 4.28
N ASP A 111 -16.94 5.16 4.36
CA ASP A 111 -17.02 6.17 3.30
C ASP A 111 -15.82 7.16 3.27
N ASP A 112 -15.01 7.27 4.32
CA ASP A 112 -13.93 8.29 4.41
C ASP A 112 -12.63 7.89 3.67
N GLY A 113 -12.69 6.88 2.82
CA GLY A 113 -11.57 6.03 2.41
C GLY A 113 -10.33 6.70 1.79
N PHE A 114 -10.47 7.89 1.20
CA PHE A 114 -9.36 8.60 0.54
C PHE A 114 -8.57 9.51 1.49
N ASP A 115 -9.25 10.12 2.47
CA ASP A 115 -8.67 10.99 3.50
C ASP A 115 -9.41 10.75 4.82
N PRO A 116 -9.09 9.65 5.53
CA PRO A 116 -9.87 9.21 6.68
C PRO A 116 -9.98 10.25 7.79
N VAL A 117 -11.21 10.54 8.20
CA VAL A 117 -11.49 11.43 9.33
C VAL A 117 -12.10 10.63 10.47
N GLY A 118 -11.56 10.79 11.68
CA GLY A 118 -12.09 10.13 12.85
C GLY A 118 -13.51 10.58 13.19
N ILE A 119 -14.41 9.64 13.46
CA ILE A 119 -15.76 9.90 13.94
C ILE A 119 -15.68 10.34 15.41
N PRO A 120 -16.11 11.56 15.75
CA PRO A 120 -16.09 12.03 17.14
C PRO A 120 -17.12 11.29 17.99
N ASN A 121 -16.82 11.10 19.28
CA ASN A 121 -17.74 10.60 20.31
C ASN A 121 -18.34 9.20 20.09
N ILE A 122 -17.72 8.36 19.25
CA ILE A 122 -18.02 6.92 19.25
C ILE A 122 -17.38 6.27 20.47
N ASP A 123 -18.14 5.41 21.14
CA ASP A 123 -17.62 4.52 22.19
C ASP A 123 -17.16 3.18 21.56
N PRO A 124 -15.84 2.93 21.46
CA PRO A 124 -15.32 1.71 20.85
C PRO A 124 -15.68 0.45 21.65
N GLY A 125 -15.99 0.56 22.94
CA GLY A 125 -16.34 -0.57 23.81
C GLY A 125 -17.67 -1.24 23.48
N LYS A 126 -18.51 -0.61 22.65
CA LYS A 126 -19.81 -1.15 22.23
C LYS A 126 -19.74 -2.15 21.08
N TYR A 127 -18.57 -2.34 20.47
CA TYR A 127 -18.41 -3.15 19.26
C TYR A 127 -17.48 -4.32 19.49
N GLN A 128 -17.69 -5.39 18.71
CA GLN A 128 -16.78 -6.53 18.65
C GLN A 128 -15.80 -6.33 17.50
N TRP A 129 -14.55 -6.02 17.83
CA TRP A 129 -13.52 -5.70 16.85
C TRP A 129 -12.78 -6.96 16.39
N THR A 130 -12.65 -7.11 15.08
CA THR A 130 -11.77 -8.10 14.44
C THR A 130 -10.44 -7.44 14.13
N ALA A 131 -9.35 -7.97 14.69
CA ALA A 131 -8.00 -7.47 14.42
C ALA A 131 -7.59 -7.73 12.95
N LEU A 132 -7.01 -6.72 12.30
CA LEU A 132 -6.43 -6.84 10.97
C LEU A 132 -4.91 -6.97 11.06
N VAL A 133 -4.26 -5.97 11.67
CA VAL A 133 -2.80 -5.91 11.80
C VAL A 133 -2.44 -5.30 13.13
N SER A 134 -1.38 -5.81 13.75
CA SER A 134 -0.71 -5.11 14.85
C SER A 134 0.80 -5.12 14.60
N ASN A 135 1.46 -4.05 15.02
CA ASN A 135 2.89 -3.89 14.85
C ASN A 135 3.48 -3.26 16.11
N SER A 136 4.26 -4.05 16.84
CA SER A 136 4.93 -3.61 18.05
C SER A 136 6.11 -2.69 17.74
N LEU A 137 6.23 -1.61 18.50
CA LEU A 137 7.41 -0.77 18.53
C LEU A 137 8.46 -1.44 19.44
N GLN A 138 9.50 -2.00 18.85
CA GLN A 138 10.63 -2.54 19.61
C GLN A 138 11.59 -1.43 20.00
N ASN A 139 12.19 -1.52 21.18
CA ASN A 139 13.28 -0.62 21.58
C ASN A 139 14.55 -0.92 20.76
N PRO A 140 14.99 -0.06 19.82
CA PRO A 140 16.37 -0.09 19.37
C PRO A 140 17.22 0.24 20.61
N LYS A 141 17.98 -0.74 21.12
CA LYS A 141 18.68 -0.81 22.42
C LYS A 141 19.51 0.42 22.88
N VAL A 142 19.47 1.55 22.19
CA VAL A 142 20.42 2.67 22.26
C VAL A 142 19.76 4.05 22.40
N TYR A 143 18.44 4.21 22.21
CA TYR A 143 17.84 5.57 22.17
C TYR A 143 16.79 5.82 23.26
N PRO A 144 16.87 6.97 23.97
CA PRO A 144 15.95 7.30 25.06
C PRO A 144 14.55 7.68 24.55
N ASP A 145 14.46 8.15 23.30
CA ASP A 145 13.27 8.79 22.73
C ASP A 145 12.88 8.13 21.40
N ALA A 146 11.59 7.84 21.21
CA ALA A 146 11.01 7.46 19.93
C ALA A 146 9.84 8.39 19.58
N SER A 147 9.62 8.61 18.29
CA SER A 147 8.45 9.33 17.77
C SER A 147 7.60 8.36 16.96
N VAL A 148 6.30 8.34 17.23
CA VAL A 148 5.32 7.51 16.52
C VAL A 148 4.23 8.43 15.99
N SER A 149 3.96 8.37 14.70
CA SER A 149 2.80 8.99 14.09
C SER A 149 2.16 8.03 13.10
N ASP A 150 2.01 6.76 13.54
CA ASP A 150 1.32 5.74 12.77
C ASP A 150 -0.12 6.17 12.49
N SER A 151 -0.61 5.89 11.28
CA SER A 151 -1.99 6.20 10.92
C SER A 151 -2.58 5.25 9.88
N LEU A 152 -3.90 5.05 9.93
CA LEU A 152 -4.68 4.48 8.83
C LEU A 152 -4.83 5.57 7.78
N PHE A 153 -4.03 5.47 6.72
CA PHE A 153 -3.81 6.55 5.77
C PHE A 153 -4.87 6.59 4.66
N SER A 154 -5.32 5.43 4.20
CA SER A 154 -6.40 5.30 3.20
C SER A 154 -6.98 3.89 3.31
N TYR A 155 -8.25 3.70 2.97
CA TYR A 155 -8.87 2.39 2.87
C TYR A 155 -10.06 2.41 1.93
N GLN A 156 -10.44 1.25 1.43
CA GLN A 156 -11.70 1.05 0.74
C GLN A 156 -12.25 -0.34 1.09
N VAL A 157 -13.57 -0.43 1.18
CA VAL A 157 -14.29 -1.69 1.21
C VAL A 157 -14.77 -1.97 -0.21
N SER A 158 -14.60 -3.19 -0.71
CA SER A 158 -15.10 -3.53 -2.04
C SER A 158 -16.63 -3.35 -2.09
N PRO A 159 -17.22 -2.97 -3.24
CA PRO A 159 -18.68 -2.84 -3.37
C PRO A 159 -19.45 -4.10 -2.98
N THR A 160 -18.85 -5.26 -3.23
CA THR A 160 -19.39 -6.58 -2.83
C THR A 160 -19.26 -6.88 -1.33
N LYS A 161 -18.52 -6.06 -0.58
CA LYS A 161 -18.17 -6.23 0.84
C LYS A 161 -17.41 -7.55 1.14
N ASP A 162 -16.65 -8.01 0.16
CA ASP A 162 -15.82 -9.23 0.25
C ASP A 162 -14.37 -8.94 0.61
N ASN A 163 -13.89 -7.73 0.35
CA ASN A 163 -12.50 -7.35 0.56
C ASN A 163 -12.41 -5.98 1.24
N ILE A 164 -11.36 -5.83 2.05
CA ILE A 164 -10.91 -4.55 2.58
C ILE A 164 -9.49 -4.35 2.04
N LEU A 165 -9.27 -3.24 1.35
CA LEU A 165 -7.94 -2.77 1.00
C LEU A 165 -7.63 -1.55 1.87
N PHE A 166 -6.46 -1.50 2.49
CA PHE A 166 -6.08 -0.36 3.33
C PHE A 166 -4.59 -0.08 3.29
N VAL A 167 -4.23 1.17 3.54
CA VAL A 167 -2.88 1.68 3.61
C VAL A 167 -2.60 2.12 5.04
N MET A 168 -1.53 1.59 5.62
CA MET A 168 -0.96 2.11 6.85
C MET A 168 0.24 2.98 6.52
N ASP A 169 0.30 4.16 7.11
CA ASP A 169 1.54 4.92 7.25
C ASP A 169 2.18 4.56 8.59
N TRP A 170 3.23 3.73 8.55
CA TRP A 170 4.02 3.41 9.73
C TRP A 170 5.10 4.48 9.92
N ASN A 171 4.77 5.63 10.51
CA ASN A 171 5.74 6.70 10.66
C ASN A 171 6.38 6.66 12.04
N ARG A 172 7.49 5.91 12.13
CA ARG A 172 8.23 5.71 13.37
C ARG A 172 9.68 6.13 13.19
N SER A 173 10.17 6.92 14.13
CA SER A 173 11.56 7.38 14.14
C SER A 173 12.13 7.40 15.55
N TYR A 174 13.45 7.46 15.64
CA TYR A 174 14.17 7.80 16.86
C TYR A 174 15.11 8.96 16.57
N THR A 175 15.48 9.69 17.61
CA THR A 175 16.44 10.78 17.52
C THR A 175 17.72 10.38 18.24
N GLU A 176 18.85 10.39 17.52
CA GLU A 176 20.14 10.29 18.17
C GLU A 176 20.48 11.64 18.79
N TRP A 177 20.44 11.76 20.12
CA TRP A 177 20.87 12.98 20.80
C TRP A 177 22.41 13.04 20.83
N GLY A 178 22.99 13.70 19.82
CA GLY A 178 24.40 14.11 19.76
C GLY A 178 24.58 15.62 19.98
N PRO A 179 25.83 16.13 20.06
CA PRO A 179 26.13 17.56 20.23
C PRO A 179 25.65 18.45 19.08
N ASN A 180 25.32 17.85 17.93
CA ASN A 180 24.64 18.50 16.82
C ASN A 180 23.22 17.93 16.79
N PHE A 181 22.20 18.79 16.95
CA PHE A 181 20.77 18.47 16.95
C PHE A 181 20.43 17.17 16.19
N GLY A 182 19.81 16.22 16.88
CA GLY A 182 19.69 14.85 16.39
C GLY A 182 18.92 14.73 15.09
N THR A 183 19.53 14.08 14.09
CA THR A 183 18.85 13.65 12.88
C THR A 183 17.82 12.58 13.25
N PRO A 184 16.55 12.68 12.81
CA PRO A 184 15.60 11.61 12.99
C PRO A 184 15.97 10.43 12.08
N HIS A 185 16.03 9.23 12.64
CA HIS A 185 16.27 7.99 11.92
C HIS A 185 14.97 7.17 11.88
N LEU A 186 14.54 6.80 10.67
CA LEU A 186 13.38 5.93 10.49
C LEU A 186 13.69 4.52 10.99
N LEU A 187 12.70 3.89 11.64
CA LEU A 187 12.80 2.48 12.01
C LEU A 187 12.64 1.56 10.79
N PRO A 188 13.18 0.33 10.81
CA PRO A 188 13.15 -0.60 9.68
C PRO A 188 11.75 -0.95 9.14
N ASP A 189 10.72 -0.77 9.96
CA ASP A 189 9.33 -1.06 9.60
C ASP A 189 8.53 0.16 9.17
N SER A 190 9.18 1.32 9.08
CA SER A 190 8.54 2.58 8.76
C SER A 190 8.22 2.72 7.26
N GLY A 191 7.16 3.48 6.96
CA GLY A 191 6.69 3.80 5.61
C GLY A 191 5.30 3.23 5.30
N TYR A 192 4.84 3.52 4.09
CA TYR A 192 3.52 3.11 3.62
C TYR A 192 3.49 1.62 3.28
N LYS A 193 2.49 0.91 3.80
CA LYS A 193 2.23 -0.50 3.49
C LYS A 193 0.77 -0.67 3.10
N ILE A 194 0.54 -1.35 1.98
CA ILE A 194 -0.80 -1.64 1.46
C ILE A 194 -1.15 -3.08 1.86
N TYR A 195 -2.33 -3.25 2.44
CA TYR A 195 -2.83 -4.52 2.94
C TYR A 195 -4.17 -4.86 2.30
N LEU A 196 -4.36 -6.13 1.98
CA LEU A 196 -5.62 -6.70 1.51
C LEU A 196 -6.10 -7.74 2.52
N TYR A 197 -7.33 -7.60 2.97
CA TYR A 197 -8.01 -8.57 3.83
C TYR A 197 -9.28 -9.07 3.16
N SER A 198 -9.45 -10.41 3.10
CA SER A 198 -10.67 -11.02 2.58
C SER A 198 -11.66 -11.25 3.71
N LEU A 199 -12.86 -10.67 3.57
CA LEU A 199 -13.98 -10.83 4.50
C LEU A 199 -14.74 -12.15 4.29
N THR A 200 -14.65 -12.75 3.10
CA THR A 200 -15.30 -14.02 2.76
C THR A 200 -14.39 -15.23 2.92
N ASP A 201 -13.08 -15.02 2.90
CA ASP A 201 -12.09 -16.09 3.09
C ASP A 201 -11.04 -15.67 4.14
N PRO A 202 -11.38 -15.70 5.44
CA PRO A 202 -10.46 -15.35 6.51
C PRO A 202 -9.19 -16.22 6.53
N ASN A 203 -9.24 -17.41 5.93
CA ASN A 203 -8.11 -18.33 5.88
C ASN A 203 -7.01 -17.86 4.92
N LYS A 204 -7.32 -16.98 3.95
CA LYS A 204 -6.28 -16.28 3.17
C LYS A 204 -5.44 -15.34 4.01
N GLY A 205 -5.92 -15.00 5.21
CA GLY A 205 -5.26 -14.07 6.12
C GLY A 205 -5.13 -12.68 5.53
N LEU A 206 -4.38 -11.84 6.25
CA LEU A 206 -3.97 -10.53 5.78
C LEU A 206 -2.84 -10.68 4.76
N GLN A 207 -3.02 -10.14 3.57
CA GLN A 207 -2.02 -10.12 2.52
C GLN A 207 -1.37 -8.74 2.44
N ILE A 208 -0.04 -8.69 2.30
CA ILE A 208 0.71 -7.45 2.08
C ILE A 208 0.94 -7.32 0.58
N ILE A 209 0.50 -6.21 0.00
CA ILE A 209 0.76 -5.91 -1.40
C ILE A 209 2.19 -5.36 -1.52
N PRO A 210 2.99 -5.84 -2.49
CA PRO A 210 4.33 -5.31 -2.71
C PRO A 210 4.31 -3.78 -2.88
N PRO A 211 5.35 -3.07 -2.41
CA PRO A 211 5.44 -1.62 -2.54
C PRO A 211 5.25 -1.19 -4.00
N MET A 212 4.32 -0.28 -4.23
CA MET A 212 4.08 0.34 -5.53
C MET A 212 4.83 1.66 -5.57
N ILE A 213 6.01 1.67 -6.20
CA ILE A 213 6.87 2.85 -6.30
C ILE A 213 7.11 3.14 -7.78
N PHE A 214 6.91 4.39 -8.20
CA PHE A 214 7.21 4.84 -9.55
C PHE A 214 7.94 6.18 -9.52
N GLY A 215 9.26 6.17 -9.75
CA GLY A 215 10.08 7.38 -9.61
C GLY A 215 9.96 7.96 -8.20
N ASN A 216 9.54 9.22 -8.10
CA ASN A 216 9.32 9.91 -6.82
C ASN A 216 7.88 9.73 -6.26
N TYR A 217 7.03 8.93 -6.91
CA TYR A 217 5.68 8.63 -6.46
C TYR A 217 5.69 7.37 -5.60
N ALA A 218 5.45 7.55 -4.30
CA ALA A 218 5.61 6.48 -3.30
C ALA A 218 4.54 6.50 -2.20
N ILE A 219 3.59 7.43 -2.25
CA ILE A 219 2.54 7.60 -1.23
C ILE A 219 1.22 7.08 -1.81
N PRO A 220 0.79 5.87 -1.46
CA PRO A 220 -0.40 5.25 -2.03
C PRO A 220 -1.67 5.69 -1.30
N LYS A 221 -2.69 6.07 -2.07
CA LYS A 221 -4.07 6.21 -1.64
C LYS A 221 -4.96 5.33 -2.50
N ILE A 222 -5.97 4.72 -1.89
CA ILE A 222 -6.90 3.84 -2.60
C ILE A 222 -8.07 4.71 -3.06
N GLU A 223 -8.20 4.89 -4.36
CA GLU A 223 -9.27 5.73 -4.93
C GLU A 223 -10.59 4.95 -4.95
N ALA A 224 -10.63 3.80 -5.62
CA ALA A 224 -11.85 3.04 -5.78
C ALA A 224 -11.60 1.56 -6.12
N PHE A 225 -12.62 0.74 -5.92
CA PHE A 225 -12.75 -0.57 -6.53
C PHE A 225 -13.60 -0.50 -7.79
N ASP A 226 -13.45 -1.49 -8.67
CA ASP A 226 -14.46 -1.76 -9.69
C ASP A 226 -15.73 -2.35 -9.06
N ASP A 227 -16.83 -2.36 -9.81
CA ASP A 227 -18.13 -2.83 -9.30
C ASP A 227 -18.11 -4.31 -8.87
N SER A 228 -17.22 -5.13 -9.46
CA SER A 228 -17.05 -6.53 -9.06
C SER A 228 -16.22 -6.72 -7.78
N GLY A 229 -15.58 -5.65 -7.29
CA GLY A 229 -14.71 -5.69 -6.12
C GLY A 229 -13.40 -6.44 -6.32
N ARG A 230 -13.05 -6.79 -7.56
CA ARG A 230 -11.85 -7.55 -7.91
C ARG A 230 -10.68 -6.63 -8.22
N TYR A 231 -10.92 -5.53 -8.91
CA TYR A 231 -9.89 -4.60 -9.33
C TYR A 231 -9.97 -3.34 -8.48
N ALA A 232 -8.82 -2.78 -8.13
CA ALA A 232 -8.72 -1.54 -7.39
C ALA A 232 -7.79 -0.58 -8.13
N VAL A 233 -8.08 0.71 -8.00
CA VAL A 233 -7.22 1.80 -8.48
C VAL A 233 -6.59 2.48 -7.28
N ILE A 234 -5.27 2.62 -7.35
CA ILE A 234 -4.41 3.16 -6.31
C ILE A 234 -3.69 4.37 -6.93
N ASP A 235 -3.92 5.52 -6.34
CA ASP A 235 -3.24 6.77 -6.67
C ASP A 235 -1.92 6.82 -5.89
N LEU A 236 -0.81 6.99 -6.60
CA LEU A 236 0.50 7.26 -6.02
C LEU A 236 0.77 8.75 -6.10
N PHE A 237 1.12 9.36 -4.96
CA PHE A 237 1.50 10.76 -4.85
C PHE A 237 2.99 10.94 -4.54
N ARG A 238 3.53 12.12 -4.88
CA ARG A 238 4.93 12.51 -4.57
C ARG A 238 5.12 12.96 -3.12
N CYS A 239 4.09 13.53 -2.52
CA CYS A 239 4.11 13.99 -1.13
C CYS A 239 2.73 13.86 -0.46
N TRP A 240 2.72 13.84 0.87
CA TRP A 240 1.53 13.54 1.69
C TRP A 240 0.40 14.55 1.49
N GLY A 241 0.73 15.83 1.33
CA GLY A 241 -0.22 16.94 1.12
C GLY A 241 -0.32 17.43 -0.33
N CYS A 242 0.19 16.66 -1.30
CA CYS A 242 0.20 17.03 -2.72
C CYS A 242 -1.16 16.79 -3.39
N GLY A 243 -2.27 17.18 -2.77
CA GLY A 243 -3.62 16.92 -3.27
C GLY A 243 -3.94 17.57 -4.61
N GLU A 244 -3.17 18.59 -5.00
CA GLU A 244 -3.27 19.26 -6.31
C GLU A 244 -2.34 18.65 -7.37
N HIS A 245 -1.51 17.66 -7.01
CA HIS A 245 -0.65 17.00 -7.97
C HIS A 245 -1.42 15.88 -8.67
N VAL A 246 -1.17 15.72 -9.97
CA VAL A 246 -1.71 14.60 -10.71
C VAL A 246 -1.04 13.31 -10.21
N PRO A 247 -1.80 12.33 -9.72
CA PRO A 247 -1.22 11.09 -9.23
C PRO A 247 -0.78 10.20 -10.38
N TYR A 248 0.22 9.35 -10.10
CA TYR A 248 0.44 8.15 -10.90
C TYR A 248 -0.59 7.10 -10.51
N ARG A 249 -1.33 6.56 -11.48
CA ARG A 249 -2.34 5.53 -11.22
C ARG A 249 -1.80 4.12 -11.44
N MET A 250 -1.94 3.31 -10.40
CA MET A 250 -1.68 1.88 -10.40
C MET A 250 -3.01 1.15 -10.27
N LEU A 251 -3.23 0.17 -11.13
CA LEU A 251 -4.34 -0.77 -11.01
C LEU A 251 -3.83 -2.01 -10.28
N LEU A 252 -4.69 -2.64 -9.48
CA LEU A 252 -4.43 -3.88 -8.73
C LEU A 252 -5.53 -4.91 -8.99
N ASP A 253 -5.17 -6.15 -9.35
CA ASP A 253 -6.10 -7.30 -9.27
C ASP A 253 -5.96 -7.95 -7.90
N THR A 254 -6.95 -7.75 -7.04
CA THR A 254 -6.94 -8.26 -5.66
C THR A 254 -6.94 -9.77 -5.56
N LYS A 255 -7.28 -10.50 -6.63
CA LYS A 255 -7.22 -11.96 -6.65
C LYS A 255 -5.81 -12.48 -6.90
N THR A 256 -5.07 -11.84 -7.80
CA THR A 256 -3.74 -12.29 -8.24
C THR A 256 -2.60 -11.48 -7.64
N LEU A 257 -2.92 -10.36 -6.99
CA LEU A 257 -2.02 -9.32 -6.50
C LEU A 257 -1.12 -8.72 -7.57
N GLN A 258 -1.45 -8.92 -8.85
CA GLN A 258 -0.73 -8.28 -9.95
C GLN A 258 -1.13 -6.81 -10.03
N SER A 259 -0.17 -5.97 -10.39
CA SER A 259 -0.39 -4.53 -10.56
C SER A 259 -0.01 -4.07 -11.96
N LYS A 260 -0.72 -3.06 -12.47
CA LYS A 260 -0.48 -2.44 -13.77
C LYS A 260 -0.41 -0.92 -13.63
N ASN A 261 0.66 -0.30 -14.12
CA ASN A 261 0.79 1.15 -14.17
C ASN A 261 0.09 1.72 -15.42
N ILE A 262 -0.68 2.79 -15.28
CA ILE A 262 -1.35 3.49 -16.39
C ILE A 262 -0.95 4.97 -16.52
N GLY A 263 0.11 5.41 -15.84
CA GLY A 263 0.70 6.74 -16.00
C GLY A 263 0.16 7.80 -15.04
N GLU A 264 0.47 9.07 -15.33
CA GLU A 264 -0.15 10.23 -14.68
C GLU A 264 -1.53 10.44 -15.27
N VAL A 265 -2.58 10.30 -14.45
CA VAL A 265 -3.97 10.24 -14.92
C VAL A 265 -4.80 11.32 -14.26
N ILE A 266 -5.47 12.14 -15.07
CA ILE A 266 -6.33 13.26 -14.62
C ILE A 266 -7.80 12.84 -14.51
N GLU A 267 -8.23 11.86 -15.28
CA GLU A 267 -9.57 11.28 -15.20
C GLU A 267 -9.46 9.76 -15.30
N PHE A 268 -10.16 9.03 -14.44
CA PHE A 268 -10.25 7.58 -14.48
C PHE A 268 -11.68 7.15 -14.19
N LYS A 269 -12.08 6.06 -14.83
CA LYS A 269 -13.38 5.44 -14.59
C LYS A 269 -13.32 3.95 -14.83
N TRP A 270 -13.71 3.18 -13.83
CA TRP A 270 -14.00 1.76 -14.00
C TRP A 270 -15.21 1.54 -14.92
N ARG A 271 -15.10 0.49 -15.73
CA ARG A 271 -16.18 -0.14 -16.48
C ARG A 271 -16.31 -1.58 -15.99
N ASP A 272 -17.13 -2.38 -16.67
CA ASP A 272 -17.42 -3.73 -16.23
C ASP A 272 -16.20 -4.65 -16.32
N ASN A 273 -16.04 -5.52 -15.32
CA ASN A 273 -15.08 -6.64 -15.32
C ASN A 273 -13.61 -6.22 -15.56
N GLY A 274 -13.19 -5.09 -14.99
CA GLY A 274 -11.80 -4.61 -15.10
C GLY A 274 -11.49 -3.91 -16.42
N ALA A 275 -12.49 -3.66 -17.27
CA ALA A 275 -12.38 -2.65 -18.31
C ALA A 275 -12.34 -1.26 -17.67
N TYR A 276 -11.63 -0.32 -18.26
CA TYR A 276 -11.52 1.05 -17.74
C TYR A 276 -11.28 2.07 -18.84
N GLU A 277 -11.59 3.31 -18.52
CA GLU A 277 -11.33 4.48 -19.36
C GLU A 277 -10.55 5.52 -18.56
N TYR A 278 -9.65 6.23 -19.22
CA TYR A 278 -8.80 7.21 -18.55
C TYR A 278 -8.28 8.27 -19.51
N LYS A 279 -7.88 9.41 -18.96
CA LYS A 279 -7.16 10.47 -19.65
C LYS A 279 -5.85 10.74 -18.94
N GLU A 280 -4.76 10.79 -19.68
CA GLU A 280 -3.43 11.11 -19.16
C GLU A 280 -3.17 12.62 -19.18
N VAL A 281 -2.18 13.05 -18.39
CA VAL A 281 -1.58 14.38 -18.57
C VAL A 281 -0.88 14.42 -19.93
N VAL A 282 -1.19 15.44 -20.73
CA VAL A 282 -0.40 15.75 -21.93
C VAL A 282 0.70 16.73 -21.52
N ALA A 283 1.96 16.34 -21.74
CA ALA A 283 3.10 17.21 -21.47
C ALA A 283 3.13 18.34 -22.52
N GLY A 284 2.81 19.59 -22.15
CA GLY A 284 2.92 20.68 -23.14
C GLY A 284 2.20 22.01 -22.89
N SER A 285 1.74 22.35 -21.69
CA SER A 285 1.28 23.72 -21.44
C SER A 285 2.49 24.67 -21.35
N GLU A 286 2.74 25.47 -22.40
CA GLU A 286 3.82 26.47 -22.50
C GLU A 286 3.83 27.56 -21.39
N ASN A 287 2.87 27.52 -20.44
CA ASN A 287 2.69 28.51 -19.38
C ASN A 287 2.88 27.95 -17.96
N CYS A 288 3.61 26.83 -17.77
CA CYS A 288 3.85 26.31 -16.43
C CYS A 288 4.94 27.10 -15.70
N PRO A 289 4.67 27.63 -14.50
CA PRO A 289 5.73 28.05 -13.58
C PRO A 289 6.68 26.87 -13.36
N GLU A 290 7.98 27.14 -13.22
CA GLU A 290 9.05 26.12 -13.08
C GLU A 290 8.80 25.08 -11.96
N ASP A 291 7.90 25.38 -11.02
CA ASP A 291 7.59 24.54 -9.85
C ASP A 291 6.15 23.95 -9.85
N GLY A 292 5.33 24.20 -10.88
CA GLY A 292 3.92 23.78 -10.93
C GLY A 292 3.63 22.73 -12.00
N GLN A 293 2.94 21.64 -11.64
CA GLN A 293 2.28 20.79 -12.64
C GLN A 293 1.12 21.58 -13.23
N CYS A 294 1.20 22.01 -14.49
CA CYS A 294 -0.02 22.45 -15.17
C CYS A 294 -0.87 21.22 -15.42
N ILE A 295 -1.99 21.13 -14.72
CA ILE A 295 -3.05 20.22 -15.10
C ILE A 295 -3.65 20.80 -16.39
N GLU A 296 -3.35 20.18 -17.53
CA GLU A 296 -4.01 20.54 -18.78
C GLU A 296 -5.53 20.31 -18.63
N ASP A 297 -6.34 21.15 -19.28
CA ASP A 297 -7.79 20.97 -19.36
C ASP A 297 -8.10 19.52 -19.76
N PRO A 298 -8.77 18.73 -18.90
CA PRO A 298 -9.09 17.33 -19.19
C PRO A 298 -9.89 17.12 -20.48
N ASN A 299 -10.55 18.16 -21.01
CA ASN A 299 -11.25 18.09 -22.28
C ASN A 299 -10.32 18.03 -23.51
N LYS A 300 -9.03 18.38 -23.36
CA LYS A 300 -8.03 18.36 -24.43
C LYS A 300 -7.27 17.04 -24.52
N SER A 301 -7.26 16.26 -23.44
CA SER A 301 -6.56 14.98 -23.40
C SER A 301 -7.40 13.88 -24.05
N PRO A 302 -6.83 13.06 -24.96
CA PRO A 302 -7.58 12.01 -25.64
C PRO A 302 -8.01 10.94 -24.65
N LEU A 303 -9.28 10.52 -24.76
CA LEU A 303 -9.79 9.38 -23.99
C LEU A 303 -9.08 8.10 -24.42
N LYS A 304 -8.50 7.40 -23.46
CA LYS A 304 -7.92 6.08 -23.62
C LYS A 304 -8.79 5.04 -22.93
N THR A 305 -8.71 3.81 -23.41
CA THR A 305 -9.40 2.66 -22.81
C THR A 305 -8.41 1.54 -22.53
N GLY A 306 -8.75 0.66 -21.62
CA GLY A 306 -7.92 -0.48 -21.28
C GLY A 306 -8.70 -1.61 -20.64
N GLN A 307 -8.00 -2.72 -20.49
CA GLN A 307 -8.42 -3.88 -19.73
C GLN A 307 -7.31 -4.22 -18.75
N PHE A 308 -7.69 -4.61 -17.53
CA PHE A 308 -6.75 -5.14 -16.56
C PHE A 308 -6.09 -6.43 -17.06
#